data_AF-N2BJC9-F1
#
_entry.id   AF-N2BJC9-F1
#
_cell.length_a   1.000
_cell.length_b   1.000
_cell.length_c   1.000
_cell.angle_alpha   90.00
_cell.angle_beta   90.00
_cell.angle_gamma   90.00
#
_symmetry.space_group_name_H-M   'P 1'
#
loop_
_entity.id
_entity.type
_entity.pdbx_description
1 polymer ?
#
loop_
_entity_poly.entity_id
_entity_poly.type
_entity_poly.pdbx_seq_one_letter_code
_entity_poly.pdbx_strand_id
1 'polypeptide(L)' 'MRVNEILALKYEDIDLKRNIIHVCKTLSNGKITTTKTQSGTREVEIIEALQYALQELKQ' A
#
# COMPACT_ATOMS: atom_id res chain seq x y z
N MET A 1 -3.44 4.18 7.26
CA MET A 1 -2.50 4.78 6.27
C MET A 1 -2.86 6.24 6.05
N ARG A 2 -1.90 7.08 5.66
CA ARG A 2 -2.16 8.47 5.24
C ARG A 2 -2.70 8.47 3.81
N VAL A 3 -3.53 9.46 3.47
CA VAL A 3 -4.18 9.57 2.15
C VAL A 3 -3.18 9.48 0.99
N ASN A 4 -2.06 10.20 1.06
CA ASN A 4 -1.08 10.21 -0.01
C ASN A 4 -0.36 8.85 -0.21
N GLU A 5 -0.32 8.00 0.81
CA GLU A 5 0.22 6.65 0.69
C GLU A 5 -0.78 5.72 0.01
N ILE A 6 -2.07 5.90 0.28
CA ILE A 6 -3.16 5.18 -0.42
C ILE A 6 -3.15 5.57 -1.90
N LEU A 7 -3.04 6.86 -2.21
CA LEU A 7 -3.00 7.35 -3.59
C LEU A 7 -1.74 6.92 -4.38
N ALA A 8 -0.65 6.58 -3.68
CA ALA A 8 0.57 6.11 -4.30
C ALA A 8 0.68 4.58 -4.37
N LEU A 9 -0.31 3.85 -3.83
CA LEU A 9 -0.30 2.41 -3.74
C LEU A 9 -0.51 1.77 -5.11
N LYS A 10 0.25 0.72 -5.42
CA LYS A 10 0.07 -0.10 -6.61
C LYS A 10 -0.26 -1.55 -6.22
N TYR A 11 -0.84 -2.31 -7.15
CA TYR A 11 -1.13 -3.73 -6.95
C TYR A 11 0.10 -4.57 -6.59
N GLU A 12 1.28 -4.20 -7.09
CA GLU A 12 2.56 -4.85 -6.74
C GLU A 12 2.94 -4.66 -5.26
N ASP A 13 2.39 -3.65 -4.58
CA ASP A 13 2.67 -3.34 -3.18
C ASP A 13 1.74 -4.12 -2.22
N ILE A 14 0.81 -4.94 -2.74
CA ILE A 14 -0.18 -5.71 -1.97
C ILE A 14 0.13 -7.20 -2.03
N ASP A 15 0.56 -7.78 -0.92
CA ASP A 15 0.76 -9.22 -0.76
C ASP A 15 -0.48 -9.87 -0.13
N LEU A 16 -1.39 -10.35 -0.98
CA LEU A 16 -2.59 -11.07 -0.56
C LEU A 16 -2.30 -12.49 -0.03
N LYS A 17 -1.10 -13.04 -0.23
CA LYS A 17 -0.74 -14.35 0.35
C LYS A 17 -0.35 -14.19 1.81
N ARG A 18 0.34 -13.10 2.14
CA ARG A 18 0.77 -12.76 3.50
C ARG A 18 -0.18 -11.80 4.20
N ASN A 19 -1.22 -11.31 3.52
CA ASN A 19 -2.15 -10.29 4.00
C ASN A 19 -1.43 -9.02 4.47
N ILE A 20 -0.51 -8.50 3.65
CA ILE A 20 0.31 -7.32 3.97
C ILE A 20 0.25 -6.29 2.83
N ILE A 21 0.18 -5.01 3.19
CA ILE A 21 0.43 -3.88 2.30
C ILE A 21 1.80 -3.28 2.61
N HIS A 22 2.67 -3.23 1.61
CA HIS A 22 3.99 -2.61 1.70
C HIS A 22 3.90 -1.11 1.43
N VAL A 23 3.98 -0.29 2.46
CA VAL A 23 3.90 1.18 2.35
C VAL A 23 5.32 1.73 2.20
N CYS A 24 5.76 1.90 0.95
CA CYS A 24 7.11 2.40 0.61
C CYS A 24 7.10 3.68 -0.24
N LYS A 25 5.90 4.13 -0.64
CA LYS A 25 5.69 5.24 -1.58
C LYS A 25 4.65 6.21 -1.03
N THR A 26 4.75 7.47 -1.43
CA THR A 26 3.77 8.52 -1.11
C THR A 26 3.64 9.51 -2.27
N LEU A 27 2.44 10.04 -2.46
CA LEU A 27 2.18 11.11 -3.41
C LEU A 27 2.61 12.45 -2.80
N SER A 28 3.54 13.14 -3.46
CA SER A 28 4.01 14.47 -3.06
C SER A 28 4.05 15.38 -4.27
N ASN A 29 3.38 16.54 -4.20
CA ASN A 29 3.31 17.52 -5.28
C ASN A 29 2.95 16.89 -6.64
N GLY A 30 1.97 15.97 -6.65
CA GLY A 30 1.50 15.26 -7.85
C GLY A 30 2.46 14.18 -8.40
N LYS A 31 3.56 13.89 -7.72
CA LYS A 31 4.53 12.86 -8.11
C LYS A 31 4.61 11.75 -7.07
N ILE A 32 4.70 10.51 -7.53
CA ILE A 32 4.99 9.38 -6.64
C ILE A 32 6.47 9.47 -6.24
N THR A 33 6.71 9.51 -4.94
CA THR A 33 8.05 9.51 -4.35
C THR A 33 8.22 8.31 -3.45
N THR A 34 9.43 7.73 -3.45
CA THR A 34 9.79 6.69 -2.49
C THR A 34 10.33 7.33 -1.21
N THR A 35 10.15 6.64 -0.10
CA THR A 35 10.77 7.07 1.15
C THR A 35 12.28 6.91 1.05
N LYS A 36 13.02 7.98 1.35
CA LYS A 36 14.50 8.01 1.23
C LYS A 36 15.22 7.08 2.20
N THR A 37 14.56 6.65 3.29
CA THR A 37 15.13 5.87 4.38
C THR A 37 14.27 4.64 4.68
N GLN A 38 14.89 3.56 5.19
CA GLN A 38 14.18 2.35 5.63
C GLN A 38 13.14 2.63 6.74
N SER A 39 13.35 3.68 7.54
CA SER A 39 12.37 4.11 8.54
C SER A 39 11.04 4.60 7.95
N GLY A 40 11.02 4.97 6.66
CA GLY A 40 9.80 5.36 5.97
C GLY A 40 9.02 4.19 5.36
N THR A 41 9.65 3.02 5.21
CA THR A 41 9.01 1.80 4.74
C THR A 41 8.35 1.08 5.91
N ARG A 42 7.09 0.69 5.77
CA ARG A 42 6.40 -0.11 6.79
C ARG A 42 5.41 -1.08 6.17
N GLU A 43 5.10 -2.12 6.92
CA GLU A 43 4.08 -3.10 6.58
C GLU A 43 2.79 -2.79 7.35
N VAL A 44 1.65 -2.94 6.67
CA VAL A 44 0.33 -2.80 7.27
C VAL A 44 -0.44 -4.09 7.01
N GLU A 45 -0.92 -4.74 8.06
CA GLU A 45 -1.71 -5.96 7.96
C GLU A 45 -3.09 -5.67 7.32
N ILE A 46 -3.51 -6.59 6.45
CA ILE A 46 -4.82 -6.57 5.80
C ILE A 46 -5.79 -7.33 6.69
N ILE A 47 -6.80 -6.63 7.20
CA ILE A 47 -7.92 -7.26 7.90
C ILE A 47 -8.80 -8.03 6.92
N GLU A 48 -9.50 -9.06 7.40
CA GLU A 48 -10.30 -9.97 6.58
C GLU A 48 -11.30 -9.23 5.66
N ALA A 49 -12.00 -8.22 6.20
CA ALA A 49 -12.95 -7.42 5.43
C ALA A 49 -12.31 -6.70 4.22
N LEU A 50 -11.06 -6.23 4.37
CA LEU A 50 -10.33 -5.58 3.29
C LEU A 50 -9.79 -6.60 2.29
N GLN A 51 -9.45 -7.81 2.75
CA GLN A 51 -8.99 -8.89 1.88
C GLN A 51 -10.05 -9.25 0.83
N TYR A 52 -11.31 -9.40 1.24
CA TYR A 52 -12.42 -9.68 0.32
C TYR A 52 -12.57 -8.57 -0.73
N ALA A 53 -12.59 -7.31 -0.30
CA ALA A 53 -12.72 -6.17 -1.21
C ALA A 53 -11.54 -6.08 -2.22
N LEU A 54 -10.31 -6.37 -1.77
CA LEU A 54 -9.13 -6.37 -2.64
C LEU A 54 -9.12 -7.53 -3.65
N GLN A 55 -9.73 -8.67 -3.32
CA GLN A 55 -9.88 -9.79 -4.25
C GLN A 55 -10.90 -9.49 -5.35
N GLU A 56 -11.99 -8.79 -5.03
CA GLU A 56 -13.00 -8.37 -6.02
C GLU A 56 -12.43 -7.34 -7.00
N LEU A 57 -11.65 -6.37 -6.52
CA LEU A 57 -11.06 -5.32 -7.36
C LEU A 57 -9.99 -5.80 -8.35
N LYS A 58 -9.44 -6.99 -8.14
CA LYS A 58 -8.38 -7.57 -9.00
C LYS A 58 -8.94 -8.37 -10.18
N GLN A 59 -10.25 -8.59 -10.24
CA GLN A 59 -10.94 -9.28 -11.36
C GLN A 59 -11.18 -8.32 -12.53
#